data_AF-A0A7J6AIQ9-F1
#
_entry.id   AF-A0A7J6AIQ9-F1
#
_cell.length_a   1.000
_cell.length_b   1.000
_cell.length_c   1.000
_cell.angle_alpha   90.00
_cell.angle_beta   90.00
_cell.angle_gamma   90.00
#
_symmetry.space_group_name_H-M   'P 1'
#
loop_
_entity.id
_entity.type
_entity.pdbx_description
1 polymer ?
#
loop_
_entity_poly.entity_id
_entity_poly.type
_entity_poly.pdbx_seq_one_letter_code
_entity_poly.pdbx_strand_id
1 'polypeptide(L)'
;MRQQYRVKNCGQSLSAYPSAPTVHYISSEELEWDYSPNRTWEIQNFNTTEEDGPGHMFVGTGPIIRAEVGEVLQITFLNKARASILYPASWSEDFTSEAKTCVTWTQSVPLVICRKGTLDQRRKRQDVDAEFALLFFILMRTCHAINGKVYGKLQGLNMQEGQKVNWYLLGMGNEVDLHTVHLHGQTFIYKTDLPHRADVFELFPGIFQTLEMMAETEGTWLLHCHVADHIHAGMETTYTIKSVRPSNPGQKSG
;
A
#
# COMPACT_ATOMS: atom_id res chain seq x y z
N MET A 1 -6.38 24.14 -0.15
CA MET A 1 -7.72 24.74 -0.39
C MET A 1 -8.73 24.02 0.49
N ARG A 2 -9.56 24.72 1.29
CA ARG A 2 -10.55 24.07 2.18
C ARG A 2 -11.85 24.85 2.20
N GLN A 3 -12.98 24.15 2.29
CA GLN A 3 -14.30 24.76 2.45
C GLN A 3 -15.15 23.92 3.40
N GLN A 4 -16.11 24.54 4.06
CA GLN A 4 -17.08 23.86 4.91
C GLN A 4 -18.42 23.68 4.18
N TYR A 5 -19.06 22.52 4.38
CA TYR A 5 -20.44 22.28 3.98
C TYR A 5 -21.25 21.86 5.20
N ARG A 6 -22.57 22.13 5.18
CA ARG A 6 -23.49 21.79 6.28
C ARG A 6 -24.58 20.87 5.77
N VAL A 7 -24.68 19.68 6.35
CA VAL A 7 -25.78 18.74 6.13
C VAL A 7 -26.84 18.98 7.20
N LYS A 8 -28.11 19.09 6.80
CA LYS A 8 -29.25 19.21 7.72
C LYS A 8 -30.02 17.88 7.75
N ASN A 9 -30.53 17.51 8.93
CA ASN A 9 -31.39 16.35 9.06
C ASN A 9 -32.76 16.61 8.41
N CYS A 10 -33.17 15.75 7.47
CA CYS A 10 -34.44 15.84 6.75
C CYS A 10 -35.54 14.91 7.32
N GLY A 11 -35.31 14.25 8.46
CA GLY A 11 -36.30 13.40 9.12
C GLY A 11 -36.43 11.97 8.57
N GLN A 12 -35.50 11.51 7.72
CA GLN A 12 -35.46 10.12 7.26
C GLN A 12 -34.76 9.23 8.28
N SER A 13 -35.45 8.20 8.76
CA SER A 13 -34.86 7.14 9.59
C SER A 13 -34.21 6.10 8.69
N LEU A 14 -32.89 5.94 8.80
CA LEU A 14 -32.14 4.86 8.18
C LEU A 14 -32.07 3.68 9.16
N SER A 15 -32.38 2.47 8.69
CA SER A 15 -32.27 1.27 9.51
C SER A 15 -30.78 0.92 9.66
N ALA A 16 -30.25 1.00 10.88
CA ALA A 16 -28.91 0.50 11.19
C ALA A 16 -28.94 -1.04 11.12
N TYR A 17 -28.03 -1.63 10.34
CA TYR A 17 -27.83 -3.08 10.34
C TYR A 17 -27.08 -3.49 11.61
N PRO A 18 -27.68 -4.30 12.50
CA PRO A 18 -27.02 -4.75 13.72
C PRO A 18 -26.15 -5.97 13.42
N SER A 19 -25.01 -5.77 12.76
CA SER A 19 -23.96 -6.80 12.71
C SER A 19 -23.10 -6.70 13.98
N ALA A 20 -22.72 -7.84 14.57
CA ALA A 20 -21.70 -7.85 15.62
C ALA A 20 -20.41 -7.19 15.08
N PRO A 21 -19.77 -6.28 15.84
CA PRO A 21 -18.62 -5.54 15.35
C PRO A 21 -17.39 -6.44 15.23
N THR A 22 -16.65 -6.30 14.13
CA THR A 22 -15.31 -6.90 13.99
C THR A 22 -14.29 -5.99 14.67
N VAL A 23 -13.59 -6.51 15.68
CA VAL A 23 -12.67 -5.72 16.51
C VAL A 23 -11.24 -5.81 15.99
N HIS A 24 -10.59 -4.66 15.81
CA HIS A 24 -9.18 -4.53 15.50
C HIS A 24 -8.45 -3.71 16.56
N TYR A 25 -7.25 -4.13 16.94
CA TYR A 25 -6.38 -3.39 17.84
C TYR A 25 -5.20 -2.84 17.05
N ILE A 26 -5.02 -1.52 17.12
CA ILE A 26 -3.93 -0.82 16.44
C ILE A 26 -3.20 0.00 17.49
N SER A 27 -1.87 0.01 17.46
CA SER A 27 -1.09 0.95 18.27
C SER A 27 -0.12 1.73 17.41
N SER A 28 0.06 3.01 17.70
CA SER A 28 1.18 3.78 17.17
C SER A 28 2.39 3.60 18.09
N GLU A 29 3.55 3.46 17.50
CA GLU A 29 4.84 3.41 18.19
C GLU A 29 5.87 4.24 17.42
N GLU A 30 6.81 4.83 18.15
CA GLU A 30 7.95 5.51 17.54
C GLU A 30 9.04 4.49 17.25
N LEU A 31 9.45 4.41 15.99
CA LEU A 31 10.47 3.50 15.54
C LEU A 31 11.44 4.24 14.61
N GLU A 32 12.73 3.96 14.79
CA GLU A 32 13.75 4.17 13.77
C GLU A 32 13.69 2.97 12.80
N TRP A 33 13.28 3.19 11.56
CA TRP A 33 13.07 2.13 10.56
C TRP A 33 14.36 1.69 9.78
N ASP A 34 14.43 1.27 8.50
CA ASP A 34 15.56 1.57 7.57
C ASP A 34 15.08 1.81 6.10
N TYR A 35 15.29 2.94 5.41
CA TYR A 35 14.86 3.13 3.99
C TYR A 35 15.76 2.34 3.03
N SER A 36 17.05 2.21 3.36
CA SER A 36 18.06 1.51 2.57
C SER A 36 19.07 0.76 3.46
N PRO A 37 18.68 -0.37 4.07
CA PRO A 37 19.52 -1.10 5.04
C PRO A 37 20.80 -1.73 4.47
N ASN A 38 21.06 -1.57 3.17
CA ASN A 38 22.27 -2.06 2.53
C ASN A 38 22.63 -1.15 1.34
N ARG A 39 23.58 -0.24 1.51
CA ARG A 39 23.91 0.82 0.53
C ARG A 39 24.86 0.39 -0.59
N THR A 40 25.11 -0.91 -0.73
CA THR A 40 25.98 -1.46 -1.78
C THR A 40 25.63 -0.99 -3.20
N TRP A 41 24.35 -0.80 -3.49
CA TRP A 41 23.88 -0.33 -4.81
C TRP A 41 24.14 1.17 -5.03
N GLU A 42 23.92 2.00 -4.01
CA GLU A 42 24.15 3.46 -4.04
C GLU A 42 25.64 3.77 -4.25
N ILE A 43 26.50 3.06 -3.51
CA ILE A 43 27.97 3.15 -3.61
C ILE A 43 28.46 2.71 -5.01
N GLN A 44 27.88 1.66 -5.60
CA GLN A 44 28.28 1.14 -6.91
C GLN A 44 27.87 2.04 -8.08
N ASN A 45 26.70 2.68 -8.02
CA ASN A 45 26.19 3.49 -9.14
C ASN A 45 26.52 4.98 -9.04
N PHE A 46 26.66 5.56 -7.84
CA PHE A 46 26.81 7.02 -7.67
C PHE A 46 28.17 7.46 -7.11
N ASN A 47 29.08 6.54 -6.76
CA ASN A 47 30.38 6.86 -6.16
C ASN A 47 30.27 7.81 -4.94
N THR A 48 29.19 7.66 -4.16
CA THR A 48 28.88 8.47 -2.98
C THR A 48 29.33 7.76 -1.70
N THR A 49 29.64 8.55 -0.67
CA THR A 49 29.98 8.08 0.69
C THR A 49 28.73 7.76 1.49
N GLU A 50 28.85 6.89 2.50
CA GLU A 50 27.75 6.49 3.40
C GLU A 50 27.13 7.68 4.17
N GLU A 51 27.84 8.81 4.25
CA GLU A 51 27.40 10.03 4.94
C GLU A 51 26.60 10.99 4.04
N ASP A 52 26.70 10.88 2.70
CA ASP A 52 26.09 11.82 1.73
C ASP A 52 24.89 11.24 0.96
N GLY A 53 24.47 10.02 1.28
CA GLY A 53 23.35 9.33 0.63
C GLY A 53 21.96 9.74 1.17
N PRO A 54 20.96 10.08 0.34
CA PRO A 54 19.64 10.54 0.79
C PRO A 54 18.79 9.50 1.56
N GLY A 55 19.30 8.28 1.79
CA GLY A 55 18.58 7.15 2.39
C GLY A 55 18.58 7.06 3.92
N HIS A 56 18.80 8.15 4.66
CA HIS A 56 18.69 8.12 6.13
C HIS A 56 17.25 8.34 6.61
N MET A 57 16.85 7.60 7.66
CA MET A 57 15.50 7.60 8.27
C MET A 57 14.43 7.04 7.34
N PHE A 58 13.25 6.57 7.79
CA PHE A 58 12.86 5.19 7.48
C PHE A 58 11.27 4.90 7.63
N VAL A 59 10.50 4.09 6.81
CA VAL A 59 9.07 3.55 7.04
C VAL A 59 8.76 2.07 6.67
N GLY A 60 7.99 1.35 7.52
CA GLY A 60 7.48 -0.02 7.27
C GLY A 60 5.97 -0.16 7.02
N THR A 61 5.58 -1.22 6.31
CA THR A 61 4.17 -1.55 6.01
C THR A 61 3.45 -2.11 7.23
N GLY A 62 2.44 -1.38 7.74
CA GLY A 62 1.49 -1.89 8.73
C GLY A 62 0.57 -2.99 8.16
N PRO A 63 -0.28 -3.62 9.01
CA PRO A 63 -1.19 -4.68 8.57
C PRO A 63 -2.30 -4.16 7.65
N ILE A 64 -2.75 -4.94 6.66
CA ILE A 64 -3.94 -4.62 5.85
C ILE A 64 -5.20 -5.01 6.64
N ILE A 65 -6.06 -4.04 6.90
CA ILE A 65 -7.38 -4.26 7.52
C ILE A 65 -8.38 -4.61 6.41
N ARG A 66 -9.21 -5.64 6.64
CA ARG A 66 -10.20 -6.10 5.67
C ARG A 66 -11.60 -6.07 6.28
N ALA A 67 -12.57 -5.58 5.52
CA ALA A 67 -13.99 -5.50 5.87
C ALA A 67 -14.88 -5.99 4.74
N GLU A 68 -16.07 -6.49 5.04
CA GLU A 68 -17.15 -6.65 4.06
C GLU A 68 -18.18 -5.53 4.18
N VAL A 69 -18.83 -5.19 3.06
CA VAL A 69 -19.90 -4.18 3.04
C VAL A 69 -21.02 -4.56 4.03
N GLY A 70 -21.35 -3.63 4.92
CA GLY A 70 -22.39 -3.79 5.94
C GLY A 70 -21.89 -4.31 7.28
N GLU A 71 -20.59 -4.63 7.41
CA GLU A 71 -19.98 -4.90 8.71
C GLU A 71 -19.68 -3.61 9.47
N VAL A 72 -19.85 -3.66 10.79
CA VAL A 72 -19.35 -2.63 11.70
C VAL A 72 -17.92 -3.01 12.09
N LEU A 73 -16.97 -2.13 11.83
CA LEU A 73 -15.58 -2.28 12.27
C LEU A 73 -15.39 -1.47 13.57
N GLN A 74 -14.88 -2.12 14.62
CA GLN A 74 -14.51 -1.45 15.88
C GLN A 74 -12.99 -1.43 16.00
N ILE A 75 -12.40 -0.24 15.89
CA ILE A 75 -10.95 -0.05 16.00
C ILE A 75 -10.61 0.49 17.39
N THR A 76 -9.86 -0.29 18.15
CA THR A 76 -9.27 0.15 19.42
C THR A 76 -7.85 0.66 19.15
N PHE A 77 -7.65 1.97 19.26
CA PHE A 77 -6.36 2.60 19.02
C PHE A 77 -5.63 2.88 20.35
N LEU A 78 -4.38 2.43 20.45
CA LEU A 78 -3.48 2.71 21.57
C LEU A 78 -2.34 3.60 21.10
N ASN A 79 -2.32 4.86 21.53
CA ASN A 79 -1.20 5.76 21.25
C ASN A 79 -0.04 5.49 22.21
N LYS A 80 1.07 4.91 21.73
CA LYS A 80 2.34 4.78 22.50
C LYS A 80 3.39 5.81 22.07
N ALA A 81 3.12 6.60 21.03
CA ALA A 81 4.01 7.64 20.54
C ALA A 81 3.80 8.96 21.30
N ARG A 82 4.70 9.93 21.13
CA ARG A 82 4.59 11.27 21.74
C ARG A 82 3.32 12.00 21.29
N ALA A 83 2.94 11.84 20.02
CA ALA A 83 1.70 12.38 19.46
C ALA A 83 1.27 11.56 18.24
N SER A 84 0.10 10.93 18.29
CA SER A 84 -0.50 10.26 17.13
C SER A 84 -2.02 10.22 17.28
N ILE A 85 -2.72 10.39 16.17
CA ILE A 85 -4.17 10.24 16.07
C ILE A 85 -4.46 9.41 14.83
N LEU A 86 -5.36 8.44 14.95
CA LEU A 86 -5.82 7.63 13.83
C LEU A 86 -7.02 8.31 13.18
N TYR A 87 -6.95 8.54 11.87
CA TYR A 87 -8.05 9.09 11.08
C TYR A 87 -8.35 8.20 9.86
N PRO A 88 -9.60 7.73 9.68
CA PRO A 88 -9.99 7.03 8.47
C PRO A 88 -10.21 8.01 7.31
N ALA A 89 -9.73 7.65 6.11
CA ALA A 89 -9.85 8.51 4.92
C ALA A 89 -11.27 8.55 4.31
N SER A 90 -12.15 7.60 4.65
CA SER A 90 -13.40 7.34 3.90
C SER A 90 -14.65 7.03 4.74
N TRP A 91 -14.67 7.39 6.03
CA TRP A 91 -15.77 7.02 6.94
C TRP A 91 -16.71 8.18 7.27
N SER A 92 -17.97 7.85 7.58
CA SER A 92 -18.90 8.73 8.28
C SER A 92 -18.68 8.58 9.79
N GLU A 93 -18.27 9.63 10.49
CA GLU A 93 -18.14 9.60 11.95
C GLU A 93 -18.81 10.80 12.63
N ASP A 94 -19.39 10.52 13.80
CA ASP A 94 -19.57 11.44 14.91
C ASP A 94 -18.28 11.40 15.77
N PHE A 95 -17.32 12.29 15.51
CA PHE A 95 -16.12 12.43 16.34
C PHE A 95 -15.84 13.89 16.67
N THR A 96 -15.69 14.18 17.96
CA THR A 96 -15.27 15.49 18.49
C THR A 96 -13.81 15.39 18.96
N SER A 97 -12.87 15.94 18.19
CA SER A 97 -11.53 16.22 18.71
C SER A 97 -10.94 17.44 18.03
N GLU A 98 -10.61 18.46 18.82
CA GLU A 98 -9.75 19.58 18.42
C GLU A 98 -8.30 19.21 18.76
N ALA A 99 -7.49 18.91 17.75
CA ALA A 99 -6.03 18.87 17.91
C ALA A 99 -5.36 19.28 16.59
N LYS A 100 -4.51 20.31 16.66
CA LYS A 100 -3.65 20.78 15.58
C LYS A 100 -2.20 20.50 15.97
N THR A 101 -1.54 19.55 15.31
CA THR A 101 -0.07 19.44 15.31
C THR A 101 0.42 18.60 14.13
N CYS A 102 1.62 18.92 13.63
CA CYS A 102 2.25 18.38 12.43
C CYS A 102 2.22 16.85 12.34
N VAL A 103 1.66 16.35 11.23
CA VAL A 103 1.71 14.97 10.79
C VAL A 103 3.15 14.62 10.42
N THR A 104 3.81 13.77 11.21
CA THR A 104 4.96 12.99 10.74
C THR A 104 4.41 11.78 10.00
N TRP A 105 4.64 11.75 8.69
CA TRP A 105 3.98 10.89 7.71
C TRP A 105 4.57 9.48 7.68
N THR A 106 4.12 8.55 8.54
CA THR A 106 4.54 7.13 8.43
C THR A 106 3.51 6.08 8.86
N GLN A 107 2.23 6.45 9.07
CA GLN A 107 1.22 5.57 9.69
C GLN A 107 -0.03 5.31 8.80
N SER A 108 0.16 5.00 7.51
CA SER A 108 -0.98 4.60 6.67
C SER A 108 -1.23 3.10 6.78
N VAL A 109 -2.47 2.76 7.15
CA VAL A 109 -2.96 1.38 7.26
C VAL A 109 -3.95 1.17 6.11
N PRO A 110 -3.63 0.33 5.10
CA PRO A 110 -4.56 0.07 4.01
C PRO A 110 -5.83 -0.62 4.55
N LEU A 111 -6.98 -0.01 4.29
CA LEU A 111 -8.30 -0.59 4.55
C LEU A 111 -8.89 -1.09 3.23
N VAL A 112 -9.15 -2.38 3.14
CA VAL A 112 -9.76 -3.03 1.97
C VAL A 112 -11.19 -3.42 2.30
N ILE A 113 -12.14 -2.83 1.57
CA ILE A 113 -13.57 -3.12 1.70
C ILE A 113 -13.98 -4.04 0.55
N CYS A 114 -14.49 -5.22 0.90
CA CYS A 114 -14.88 -6.28 -0.02
C CYS A 114 -16.41 -6.42 -0.09
N ARG A 115 -16.91 -7.05 -1.17
CA ARG A 115 -18.32 -7.46 -1.22
C ARG A 115 -18.59 -8.56 -0.20
N LYS A 116 -19.83 -8.66 0.26
CA LYS A 116 -20.25 -9.69 1.19
C LYS A 116 -19.97 -11.11 0.65
N GLY A 117 -19.40 -11.98 1.47
CA GLY A 117 -19.03 -13.36 1.13
C GLY A 117 -17.70 -13.51 0.38
N THR A 118 -16.87 -12.47 0.32
CA THR A 118 -15.54 -12.51 -0.32
C THR A 118 -14.45 -12.96 0.67
N LEU A 119 -14.62 -12.64 1.95
CA LEU A 119 -13.66 -12.95 3.01
C LEU A 119 -13.96 -14.33 3.61
N ASP A 120 -12.90 -15.09 3.91
CA ASP A 120 -12.99 -16.33 4.67
C ASP A 120 -13.11 -16.08 6.19
N GLN A 121 -13.18 -17.16 6.98
CA GLN A 121 -13.24 -17.08 8.45
C GLN A 121 -11.99 -16.42 9.08
N ARG A 122 -10.86 -16.40 8.36
CA ARG A 122 -9.61 -15.74 8.77
C ARG A 122 -9.49 -14.33 8.19
N ARG A 123 -10.56 -13.82 7.58
CA ARG A 123 -10.65 -12.54 6.89
C ARG A 123 -9.67 -12.39 5.72
N LYS A 124 -9.24 -13.49 5.10
CA LYS A 124 -8.50 -13.49 3.83
C LYS A 124 -9.48 -13.50 2.66
N ARG A 125 -9.13 -12.81 1.58
CA ARG A 125 -9.91 -12.88 0.33
C ARG A 125 -9.77 -14.26 -0.29
N GLN A 126 -10.88 -14.81 -0.77
CA GLN A 126 -10.92 -16.11 -1.45
C GLN A 126 -10.87 -16.00 -2.97
N ASP A 127 -11.02 -14.80 -3.52
CA ASP A 127 -11.13 -14.54 -4.96
C ASP A 127 -9.80 -14.13 -5.63
N VAL A 128 -8.72 -14.11 -4.85
CA VAL A 128 -7.35 -13.78 -5.25
C VAL A 128 -6.35 -14.65 -4.48
N ASP A 129 -5.21 -14.94 -5.09
CA ASP A 129 -4.16 -15.78 -4.52
C ASP A 129 -3.13 -14.97 -3.73
N ALA A 130 -2.90 -13.72 -4.13
CA ALA A 130 -1.98 -12.80 -3.46
C ALA A 130 -2.48 -11.36 -3.48
N GLU A 131 -2.07 -10.60 -2.48
CA GLU A 131 -2.43 -9.20 -2.29
C GLU A 131 -1.20 -8.41 -1.87
N PHE A 132 -0.95 -7.27 -2.50
CA PHE A 132 0.11 -6.35 -2.14
C PHE A 132 -0.46 -4.94 -2.01
N ALA A 133 -0.06 -4.21 -0.96
CA ALA A 133 -0.39 -2.79 -0.83
C ALA A 133 0.89 -1.98 -0.99
N LEU A 134 0.86 -1.00 -1.89
CA LEU A 134 1.99 -0.13 -2.21
C LEU A 134 1.59 1.34 -2.02
N LEU A 135 2.26 1.99 -1.08
CA LEU A 135 2.19 3.42 -0.84
C LEU A 135 3.33 4.11 -1.59
N PHE A 136 2.97 5.00 -2.51
CA PHE A 136 3.90 5.90 -3.18
C PHE A 136 3.80 7.27 -2.54
N PHE A 137 4.94 7.77 -2.05
CA PHE A 137 5.05 9.07 -1.43
C PHE A 137 6.50 9.56 -1.40
N ILE A 138 6.66 10.86 -1.34
CA ILE A 138 7.92 11.56 -1.18
C ILE A 138 8.00 12.05 0.26
N LEU A 139 8.91 11.48 1.05
CA LEU A 139 9.17 11.92 2.41
C LEU A 139 10.28 12.98 2.44
N MET A 140 10.08 14.03 3.25
CA MET A 140 11.11 15.02 3.62
C MET A 140 11.93 15.55 2.42
N ARG A 141 11.24 15.98 1.36
CA ARG A 141 11.78 16.62 0.13
C ARG A 141 12.78 15.80 -0.71
N THR A 142 13.29 14.66 -0.25
CA THR A 142 14.33 13.91 -0.97
C THR A 142 14.12 12.40 -1.02
N CYS A 143 13.30 11.82 -0.12
CA CYS A 143 13.12 10.37 -0.04
C CYS A 143 11.93 9.92 -0.90
N HIS A 144 12.20 9.50 -2.13
CA HIS A 144 11.18 9.07 -3.09
C HIS A 144 10.94 7.56 -2.94
N ALA A 145 10.02 7.17 -2.05
CA ALA A 145 9.92 5.80 -1.57
C ALA A 145 8.66 5.05 -2.03
N ILE A 146 8.80 3.73 -2.16
CA ILE A 146 7.68 2.78 -2.27
C ILE A 146 7.59 2.04 -0.94
N ASN A 147 6.45 2.13 -0.25
CA ASN A 147 6.25 1.56 1.09
C ASN A 147 7.33 1.98 2.10
N GLY A 148 7.96 3.14 1.88
CA GLY A 148 9.07 3.53 2.72
C GLY A 148 10.30 2.67 2.51
N LYS A 149 10.64 2.38 1.26
CA LYS A 149 11.92 1.83 0.83
C LYS A 149 12.29 2.46 -0.50
N VAL A 150 13.59 2.63 -0.72
CA VAL A 150 14.17 3.20 -1.95
C VAL A 150 15.17 2.21 -2.55
N TYR A 151 15.61 2.45 -3.79
CA TYR A 151 16.72 1.75 -4.46
C TYR A 151 16.63 0.22 -4.38
N GLY A 152 15.44 -0.33 -4.67
CA GLY A 152 15.24 -1.77 -4.72
C GLY A 152 15.21 -2.50 -3.37
N LYS A 153 15.07 -1.78 -2.27
CA LYS A 153 15.08 -2.38 -0.93
C LYS A 153 13.72 -2.88 -0.45
N LEU A 154 12.63 -2.60 -1.19
CA LEU A 154 11.33 -3.20 -0.90
C LEU A 154 11.31 -4.66 -1.34
N GLN A 155 11.44 -5.57 -0.38
CA GLN A 155 11.44 -7.02 -0.61
C GLN A 155 10.09 -7.64 -0.22
N GLY A 156 9.87 -8.89 -0.64
CA GLY A 156 8.67 -9.66 -0.26
C GLY A 156 7.52 -9.62 -1.27
N LEU A 157 7.71 -8.93 -2.41
CA LEU A 157 6.78 -8.94 -3.54
C LEU A 157 6.96 -10.23 -4.37
N ASN A 158 6.62 -11.36 -3.76
CA ASN A 158 6.81 -12.69 -4.34
C ASN A 158 5.46 -13.35 -4.64
N MET A 159 5.31 -13.85 -5.85
CA MET A 159 4.15 -14.61 -6.31
C MET A 159 4.58 -15.79 -7.17
N GLN A 160 3.62 -16.63 -7.55
CA GLN A 160 3.82 -17.78 -8.40
C GLN A 160 3.13 -17.57 -9.74
N GLU A 161 3.70 -18.16 -10.78
CA GLU A 161 3.08 -18.22 -12.11
C GLU A 161 1.66 -18.78 -12.03
N GLY A 162 0.73 -18.16 -12.76
CA GLY A 162 -0.69 -18.49 -12.79
C GLY A 162 -1.52 -17.86 -11.65
N GLN A 163 -0.91 -17.22 -10.65
CA GLN A 163 -1.65 -16.60 -9.56
C GLN A 163 -2.38 -15.33 -9.98
N LYS A 164 -3.60 -15.15 -9.47
CA LYS A 164 -4.36 -13.91 -9.56
C LYS A 164 -3.97 -13.00 -8.39
N VAL A 165 -3.44 -11.83 -8.72
CA VAL A 165 -2.81 -10.92 -7.77
C VAL A 165 -3.50 -9.56 -7.81
N ASN A 166 -3.85 -9.05 -6.63
CA ASN A 166 -4.31 -7.66 -6.49
C ASN A 166 -3.21 -6.77 -5.93
N TRP A 167 -2.99 -5.64 -6.61
CA TRP A 167 -2.15 -4.56 -6.13
C TRP A 167 -3.02 -3.39 -5.69
N TYR A 168 -2.94 -3.02 -4.42
CA TYR A 168 -3.59 -1.84 -3.86
C TYR A 168 -2.59 -0.70 -3.90
N LEU A 169 -2.77 0.23 -4.83
CA LEU A 169 -1.94 1.42 -4.96
C LEU A 169 -2.54 2.56 -4.14
N LEU A 170 -1.69 3.24 -3.36
CA LEU A 170 -2.06 4.40 -2.56
C LEU A 170 -1.09 5.54 -2.88
N GLY A 171 -1.62 6.67 -3.35
CA GLY A 171 -0.86 7.91 -3.55
C GLY A 171 -1.13 8.87 -2.41
N MET A 172 -0.09 9.36 -1.74
CA MET A 172 -0.24 10.35 -0.67
C MET A 172 0.87 11.39 -0.74
N GLY A 173 0.55 12.64 -0.40
CA GLY A 173 1.51 13.73 -0.37
C GLY A 173 0.92 15.04 -0.88
N ASN A 174 1.71 15.80 -1.63
CA ASN A 174 1.40 17.12 -2.16
C ASN A 174 1.50 17.14 -3.70
N GLU A 175 1.49 18.32 -4.31
CA GLU A 175 1.55 18.51 -5.76
C GLU A 175 2.73 17.85 -6.49
N VAL A 176 3.83 17.54 -5.81
CA VAL A 176 4.97 16.81 -6.40
C VAL A 176 4.80 15.29 -6.35
N ASP A 177 3.86 14.78 -5.55
CA ASP A 177 3.57 13.35 -5.40
C ASP A 177 2.66 12.84 -6.53
N LEU A 178 3.05 13.13 -7.78
CA LEU A 178 2.49 12.57 -8.99
C LEU A 178 3.32 11.35 -9.38
N HIS A 179 2.74 10.16 -9.27
CA HIS A 179 3.43 8.92 -9.56
C HIS A 179 2.85 8.23 -10.78
N THR A 180 3.70 7.64 -11.60
CA THR A 180 3.30 6.82 -12.75
C THR A 180 3.83 5.42 -12.53
N VAL A 181 3.04 4.58 -11.87
CA VAL A 181 3.46 3.25 -11.41
C VAL A 181 3.53 2.31 -12.60
N HIS A 182 4.73 1.83 -12.94
CA HIS A 182 4.98 0.91 -14.03
C HIS A 182 5.41 -0.46 -13.52
N LEU A 183 4.77 -1.53 -14.02
CA LEU A 183 5.14 -2.92 -13.75
C LEU A 183 5.73 -3.53 -15.03
N HIS A 184 7.03 -3.84 -15.00
CA HIS A 184 7.69 -4.46 -16.16
C HIS A 184 7.21 -5.89 -16.37
N GLY A 185 7.15 -6.34 -17.63
CA GLY A 185 6.90 -7.73 -18.00
C GLY A 185 5.48 -8.24 -17.78
N GLN A 186 4.58 -7.42 -17.22
CA GLN A 186 3.20 -7.78 -16.94
C GLN A 186 2.27 -6.63 -17.32
N THR A 187 1.01 -6.97 -17.58
CA THR A 187 -0.08 -5.99 -17.69
C THR A 187 -1.12 -6.28 -16.63
N PHE A 188 -1.88 -5.26 -16.25
CA PHE A 188 -2.94 -5.38 -15.26
C PHE A 188 -4.23 -4.78 -15.81
N ILE A 189 -5.34 -5.15 -15.17
CA ILE A 189 -6.66 -4.60 -15.39
C ILE A 189 -7.01 -3.71 -14.20
N TYR A 190 -7.44 -2.48 -14.47
CA TYR A 190 -8.05 -1.61 -13.47
C TYR A 190 -9.46 -1.23 -13.91
N LYS A 191 -10.33 -0.95 -12.95
CA LYS A 191 -11.74 -0.65 -13.20
C LYS A 191 -12.03 0.77 -12.75
N THR A 192 -12.54 1.56 -13.69
CA THR A 192 -13.22 2.83 -13.43
C THR A 192 -14.70 2.60 -13.75
N ASP A 193 -15.18 3.03 -14.92
CA ASP A 193 -16.52 2.70 -15.43
C ASP A 193 -16.53 1.37 -16.20
N LEU A 194 -15.43 1.09 -16.90
CA LEU A 194 -15.19 -0.11 -17.68
C LEU A 194 -13.83 -0.72 -17.27
N PRO A 195 -13.59 -2.01 -17.58
CA PRO A 195 -12.26 -2.59 -17.38
C PRO A 195 -11.27 -2.05 -18.42
N HIS A 196 -10.14 -1.55 -17.94
CA HIS A 196 -9.05 -1.03 -18.76
C HIS A 196 -7.78 -1.86 -18.54
N ARG A 197 -7.04 -2.15 -19.61
CA ARG A 197 -5.74 -2.83 -19.54
C ARG A 197 -4.61 -1.83 -19.71
N ALA A 198 -3.63 -1.88 -18.81
CA ALA A 198 -2.42 -1.06 -18.88
C ALA A 198 -1.27 -1.77 -18.16
N ASP A 199 -0.06 -1.24 -18.33
CA ASP A 199 1.17 -1.57 -17.59
C ASP A 199 1.71 -0.37 -16.80
N VAL A 200 1.12 0.81 -16.99
CA VAL A 200 1.39 2.05 -16.26
C VAL A 200 0.08 2.61 -15.69
N PHE A 201 0.07 3.00 -14.41
CA PHE A 201 -1.06 3.66 -13.77
C PHE A 201 -0.66 5.00 -13.15
N GLU A 202 -1.45 6.03 -13.42
CA GLU A 202 -1.25 7.39 -12.87
C GLU A 202 -1.87 7.50 -11.48
N LEU A 203 -1.05 7.85 -10.49
CA LEU A 203 -1.39 7.86 -9.08
C LEU A 203 -1.08 9.23 -8.47
N PHE A 204 -2.14 9.96 -8.16
CA PHE A 204 -2.10 11.30 -7.58
C PHE A 204 -2.33 11.26 -6.05
N PRO A 205 -2.05 12.35 -5.31
CA PRO A 205 -2.32 12.42 -3.88
C PRO A 205 -3.80 12.21 -3.58
N GLY A 206 -4.09 11.27 -2.66
CA GLY A 206 -5.45 10.90 -2.26
C GLY A 206 -6.14 9.90 -3.19
N ILE A 207 -5.46 9.41 -4.25
CA ILE A 207 -5.98 8.35 -5.09
C ILE A 207 -5.62 6.99 -4.50
N PHE A 208 -6.62 6.10 -4.48
CA PHE A 208 -6.48 4.70 -4.12
C PHE A 208 -7.04 3.86 -5.25
N GLN A 209 -6.25 2.95 -5.82
CA GLN A 209 -6.67 2.11 -6.94
C GLN A 209 -6.32 0.64 -6.69
N THR A 210 -7.23 -0.26 -7.07
CA THR A 210 -6.93 -1.69 -7.16
C THR A 210 -6.56 -2.05 -8.61
N LEU A 211 -5.42 -2.69 -8.79
CA LEU A 211 -4.99 -3.31 -10.05
C LEU A 211 -5.12 -4.83 -9.93
N GLU A 212 -5.79 -5.45 -10.89
CA GLU A 212 -5.95 -6.90 -11.01
C GLU A 212 -4.94 -7.42 -12.03
N MET A 213 -3.99 -8.25 -11.59
CA MET A 213 -2.93 -8.80 -12.42
C MET A 213 -2.98 -10.33 -12.40
N MET A 214 -2.65 -10.96 -13.53
CA MET A 214 -2.34 -12.39 -13.59
C MET A 214 -0.83 -12.53 -13.72
N ALA A 215 -0.19 -13.30 -12.84
CA ALA A 215 1.24 -13.51 -12.88
C ALA A 215 1.60 -14.51 -13.98
N GLU A 216 2.00 -14.04 -15.16
CA GLU A 216 2.25 -14.91 -16.32
C GLU A 216 3.73 -15.25 -16.45
N THR A 217 4.57 -14.29 -16.84
CA THR A 217 6.00 -14.55 -17.10
C THR A 217 6.84 -14.71 -15.83
N GLU A 218 7.49 -15.87 -15.66
CA GLU A 218 8.47 -16.09 -14.58
C GLU A 218 9.66 -15.13 -14.67
N GLY A 219 10.21 -14.76 -13.51
CA GLY A 219 11.37 -13.89 -13.43
C GLY A 219 11.28 -12.84 -12.32
N THR A 220 12.32 -12.02 -12.24
CA THR A 220 12.35 -10.84 -11.37
C THR A 220 12.22 -9.60 -12.24
N TRP A 221 11.17 -8.83 -11.98
CA TRP A 221 10.73 -7.72 -12.82
C TRP A 221 10.82 -6.41 -12.05
N LEU A 222 11.16 -5.33 -12.76
CA LEU A 222 11.23 -3.99 -12.19
C LEU A 222 9.81 -3.41 -11.99
N LEU A 223 9.61 -2.76 -10.86
CA LEU A 223 8.42 -1.99 -10.51
C LEU A 223 8.90 -0.61 -10.05
N HIS A 224 8.52 0.45 -10.76
CA HIS A 224 9.03 1.78 -10.46
C HIS A 224 8.03 2.88 -10.80
N CYS A 225 8.31 4.09 -10.31
CA CYS A 225 7.67 5.29 -10.80
C CYS A 225 8.33 5.73 -12.12
N HIS A 226 7.55 6.06 -13.14
CA HIS A 226 8.07 6.44 -14.47
C HIS A 226 8.36 7.95 -14.58
N VAL A 227 8.09 8.73 -13.52
CA VAL A 227 8.57 10.11 -13.41
C VAL A 227 10.08 10.09 -13.21
N ALA A 228 10.82 10.76 -14.12
CA ALA A 228 12.28 10.71 -14.19
C ALA A 228 12.95 11.08 -12.86
N ASP A 229 12.52 12.16 -12.22
CA ASP A 229 13.11 12.60 -10.95
C ASP A 229 12.87 11.57 -9.84
N HIS A 230 11.71 10.91 -9.84
CA HIS A 230 11.34 9.93 -8.81
C HIS A 230 12.14 8.64 -8.94
N ILE A 231 12.32 8.11 -10.16
CA ILE A 231 13.15 6.91 -10.37
C ILE A 231 14.63 7.20 -10.09
N HIS A 232 15.17 8.34 -10.55
CA HIS A 232 16.56 8.72 -10.25
C HIS A 232 16.80 8.86 -8.75
N ALA A 233 15.79 9.32 -8.00
CA ALA A 233 15.83 9.41 -6.55
C ALA A 233 15.49 8.09 -5.82
N GLY A 234 15.36 6.98 -6.55
CA GLY A 234 15.28 5.63 -5.97
C GLY A 234 13.88 5.07 -5.79
N MET A 235 12.84 5.64 -6.40
CA MET A 235 11.47 5.13 -6.35
C MET A 235 11.29 3.92 -7.28
N GLU A 236 11.98 2.85 -6.96
CA GLU A 236 12.01 1.60 -7.71
C GLU A 236 12.20 0.39 -6.79
N THR A 237 11.64 -0.73 -7.22
CA THR A 237 11.89 -2.04 -6.63
C THR A 237 11.69 -3.17 -7.61
N THR A 238 11.87 -4.40 -7.15
CA THR A 238 11.59 -5.59 -7.94
C THR A 238 10.50 -6.44 -7.30
N TYR A 239 9.77 -7.16 -8.14
CA TYR A 239 8.89 -8.24 -7.73
C TYR A 239 9.26 -9.52 -8.47
N THR A 240 8.99 -10.67 -7.87
CA THR A 240 9.41 -11.97 -8.40
C THR A 240 8.23 -12.89 -8.62
N ILE A 241 8.11 -13.39 -9.84
CA ILE A 241 7.20 -14.45 -10.23
C ILE A 241 8.00 -15.74 -10.31
N LYS A 242 7.69 -16.69 -9.42
CA LYS A 242 8.36 -17.99 -9.36
C LYS A 242 7.65 -18.99 -10.28
N SER A 243 8.44 -19.74 -11.02
CA SER A 243 8.00 -20.93 -11.76
C SER A 243 7.25 -21.90 -10.86
N VAL A 244 6.08 -22.36 -11.29
CA VAL A 244 5.42 -23.52 -10.69
C VAL A 244 5.84 -24.75 -11.49
N ARG A 245 7.06 -25.25 -11.26
CA ARG A 245 7.43 -26.55 -11.81
C ARG A 245 6.56 -27.63 -11.15
N PRO A 246 5.94 -28.54 -11.92
CA PRO A 246 5.32 -29.71 -11.32
C PRO A 246 6.41 -30.47 -10.56
N SER A 247 6.18 -30.75 -9.28
CA SER A 247 7.01 -31.70 -8.54
C SER A 247 6.90 -33.04 -9.24
N ASN A 248 7.95 -33.46 -9.95
CA ASN A 248 8.01 -34.81 -10.51
C ASN A 248 7.90 -35.81 -9.34
N PRO A 249 6.86 -36.67 -9.28
CA PRO A 249 6.71 -37.65 -8.20
C PRO A 249 7.65 -38.86 -8.36
N GLY A 250 8.89 -38.64 -8.79
CA GLY A 250 9.80 -39.69 -9.26
C GLY A 250 11.22 -39.68 -8.72
N GLN A 251 11.62 -38.72 -7.88
CA GLN A 251 12.99 -38.70 -7.33
C GLN A 251 13.02 -39.45 -6.00
N LYS A 252 13.12 -40.79 -6.08
CA LYS A 252 13.54 -41.60 -4.93
C LYS A 252 14.97 -41.19 -4.58
N SER A 253 15.17 -40.72 -3.35
CA SER A 253 16.50 -40.64 -2.73
C SER A 253 17.11 -42.04 -2.71
N GLY A 254 18.12 -42.24 -3.56
CA GLY A 254 19.03 -43.38 -3.48
C GLY A 254 20.07 -43.18 -2.37
#